data_AF-A0A3D2XXS3-F1
#
_entry.id   AF-A0A3D2XXS3-F1
#
_cell.length_a   1.000
_cell.length_b   1.000
_cell.length_c   1.000
_cell.angle_alpha   90.00
_cell.angle_beta   90.00
_cell.angle_gamma   90.00
#
_symmetry.space_group_name_H-M   'P 1'
#
loop_
_entity.id
_entity.type
_entity.pdbx_description
1 polymer ?
#
loop_
_entity_poly.entity_id
_entity_poly.type
_entity_poly.pdbx_seq_one_letter_code
_entity_poly.pdbx_strand_id
1 'polypeptide(L)'
;KAYRALPNFRGDSAFYTWLYRIAVNSAKNYLVAIGRKPPANDVDAEEADYYDGSDALKEHSSPERSVLSDELEATLFRAMEKLPDDLRMAITLREIEGLSYEEIANVMACPVGTVRSRIFRAREAIDKVIQPLLET
;
A
#
# COMPACT_ATOMS: atom_id res chain seq x y z
N LYS A 1 -18.67 1.27 9.77
CA LYS A 1 -18.08 2.55 10.23
C LYS A 1 -18.29 3.67 9.22
N ALA A 2 -17.96 3.45 7.93
CA ALA A 2 -18.15 4.46 6.87
C ALA A 2 -19.59 4.99 6.75
N TYR A 3 -20.59 4.11 6.62
CA TYR A 3 -22.00 4.51 6.52
C TYR A 3 -22.48 5.41 7.68
N ARG A 4 -22.01 5.15 8.91
CA ARG A 4 -22.34 5.99 10.08
C ARG A 4 -21.64 7.35 10.08
N ALA A 5 -20.46 7.43 9.45
CA ALA A 5 -19.69 8.67 9.33
C ALA A 5 -20.07 9.49 8.09
N LEU A 6 -20.85 8.91 7.16
CA LEU A 6 -21.24 9.52 5.89
C LEU A 6 -21.91 10.89 6.02
N PRO A 7 -22.78 11.16 7.02
CA PRO A 7 -23.34 12.49 7.23
C PRO A 7 -22.28 13.58 7.54
N ASN A 8 -21.08 13.19 7.97
CA ASN A 8 -19.98 14.10 8.28
C ASN A 8 -18.98 14.24 7.11
N PHE A 9 -19.26 13.63 5.94
CA PHE A 9 -18.43 13.82 4.76
C PHE A 9 -18.69 15.20 4.16
N ARG A 10 -17.68 16.06 4.20
CA ARG A 10 -17.78 17.49 3.80
C ARG A 10 -17.45 17.76 2.34
N GLY A 11 -16.98 16.75 1.59
CA GLY A 11 -16.56 16.92 0.20
C GLY A 11 -15.18 17.58 0.03
N ASP A 12 -14.44 17.83 1.12
CA ASP A 12 -13.10 18.43 1.09
C ASP A 12 -12.04 17.50 0.45
N SER A 13 -12.40 16.25 0.15
CA SER A 13 -11.58 15.26 -0.57
C SER A 13 -12.48 14.38 -1.44
N ALA A 14 -11.91 13.65 -2.40
CA ALA A 14 -12.65 12.61 -3.11
C ALA A 14 -13.26 11.58 -2.13
N PHE A 15 -14.44 11.05 -2.47
CA PHE A 15 -15.17 10.10 -1.62
C PHE A 15 -14.35 8.83 -1.32
N TYR A 16 -13.66 8.31 -2.34
CA TYR A 16 -12.77 7.16 -2.20
C TYR A 16 -11.65 7.42 -1.18
N THR A 17 -10.97 8.57 -1.26
CA THR A 17 -9.94 8.99 -0.30
C THR A 17 -10.46 9.03 1.14
N TRP A 18 -11.68 9.53 1.33
CA TRP A 18 -12.33 9.58 2.63
C TRP A 18 -12.69 8.19 3.16
N LEU A 19 -13.24 7.32 2.31
CA LEU A 19 -13.57 5.94 2.67
C LEU A 19 -12.31 5.15 3.04
N TYR A 20 -11.24 5.33 2.27
CA TYR A 20 -9.95 4.70 2.50
C TYR A 20 -9.37 5.08 3.87
N ARG A 21 -9.45 6.37 4.26
CA ARG A 21 -9.09 6.82 5.62
C ARG A 21 -9.84 6.06 6.72
N ILE A 22 -11.13 5.79 6.52
CA ILE A 22 -11.94 5.04 7.50
C ILE A 22 -11.50 3.58 7.56
N ALA A 23 -11.20 2.96 6.43
CA ALA A 23 -10.70 1.59 6.37
C ALA A 23 -9.36 1.46 7.10
N VAL A 24 -8.40 2.32 6.78
CA VAL A 24 -7.04 2.32 7.38
C VAL A 24 -7.09 2.54 8.88
N ASN A 25 -7.81 3.57 9.33
CA ASN A 25 -7.94 3.83 10.77
C ASN A 25 -8.67 2.68 11.48
N SER A 26 -9.58 1.98 10.80
CA SER A 26 -10.24 0.80 11.37
C SER A 26 -9.27 -0.37 11.52
N ALA A 27 -8.45 -0.63 10.51
CA ALA A 27 -7.44 -1.69 10.52
C ALA A 27 -6.36 -1.43 11.59
N LYS A 28 -5.81 -0.21 11.66
CA LYS A 28 -4.82 0.15 12.70
C LYS A 28 -5.39 -0.02 14.10
N ASN A 29 -6.60 0.45 14.35
CA ASN A 29 -7.27 0.29 15.65
C ASN A 29 -7.51 -1.19 15.98
N TYR A 30 -7.82 -2.00 14.98
CA TYR A 30 -8.01 -3.45 15.15
C TYR A 30 -6.70 -4.15 15.51
N LEU A 31 -5.60 -3.86 14.80
CA LEU A 31 -4.27 -4.41 15.10
C LEU A 31 -3.77 -4.02 16.50
N VAL A 32 -3.95 -2.75 16.90
CA VAL A 32 -3.63 -2.28 18.26
C VAL A 32 -4.48 -2.98 19.31
N ALA A 33 -5.75 -3.26 19.02
CA ALA A 33 -6.63 -3.98 19.94
C ALA A 33 -6.23 -5.47 20.10
N ILE A 34 -5.81 -6.13 19.02
CA ILE A 34 -5.29 -7.50 19.06
C ILE A 34 -4.00 -7.58 19.87
N GLY A 35 -3.06 -6.65 19.65
CA GLY A 35 -1.79 -6.61 20.39
C GLY A 35 -1.92 -6.38 21.90
N ARG A 36 -3.11 -5.96 22.39
CA ARG A 36 -3.41 -5.79 23.83
C ARG A 36 -4.07 -7.02 24.47
N LYS A 37 -4.44 -8.04 23.69
CA LYS A 37 -5.09 -9.26 24.18
C LYS A 37 -4.02 -10.33 24.48
N PRO A 38 -4.09 -11.09 25.59
CA PRO A 38 -3.18 -12.23 25.83
C PRO A 38 -3.21 -13.19 24.64
N PRO A 39 -2.09 -13.85 24.29
CA PRO A 39 -2.01 -14.68 23.09
C PRO A 39 -3.03 -15.82 23.20
N ALA A 40 -4.07 -15.75 22.37
CA ALA A 40 -4.95 -16.87 22.12
C ALA A 40 -4.42 -17.57 20.87
N ASN A 41 -4.21 -18.88 21.01
CA ASN A 41 -3.70 -19.79 19.99
C ASN A 41 -4.53 -19.78 18.70
N ASP A 42 -3.80 -19.93 17.58
CA ASP A 42 -4.12 -20.47 16.25
C ASP A 42 -5.44 -20.10 15.53
N VAL A 43 -5.34 -19.81 14.23
CA VAL A 43 -5.58 -20.77 13.13
C VAL A 43 -5.44 -20.02 11.79
N ASP A 44 -4.90 -20.73 10.81
CA ASP A 44 -4.76 -20.45 9.36
C ASP A 44 -5.71 -19.42 8.75
N ALA A 45 -5.14 -18.61 7.85
CA ALA A 45 -5.88 -17.93 6.81
C ALA A 45 -5.20 -18.23 5.46
N GLU A 46 -5.56 -19.37 4.87
CA GLU A 46 -5.31 -19.69 3.48
C GLU A 46 -6.19 -18.84 2.54
N GLU A 47 -5.60 -18.57 1.37
CA GLU A 47 -6.20 -18.18 0.08
C GLU A 47 -6.98 -16.86 -0.02
N ALA A 48 -6.37 -15.91 -0.75
CA ALA A 48 -7.10 -14.91 -1.51
C ALA A 48 -6.64 -15.00 -2.98
N ASP A 49 -7.56 -15.46 -3.82
CA ASP A 49 -7.45 -15.58 -5.27
C ASP A 49 -6.93 -14.30 -5.93
N TYR A 50 -5.93 -14.48 -6.79
CA TYR A 50 -5.45 -13.45 -7.72
C TYR A 50 -6.46 -13.28 -8.86
N TYR A 51 -6.97 -12.07 -8.99
CA TYR A 51 -7.84 -11.65 -10.08
C TYR A 51 -6.99 -11.42 -11.35
N ASP A 52 -7.07 -12.34 -12.30
CA ASP A 52 -6.47 -12.24 -13.64
C ASP A 52 -7.26 -11.23 -14.51
N GLY A 53 -6.54 -10.34 -15.18
CA GLY A 53 -7.14 -9.31 -16.00
C GLY A 53 -6.16 -8.37 -16.68
N SER A 54 -5.23 -8.88 -17.51
CA SER A 54 -4.49 -8.02 -18.45
C SER A 54 -3.83 -8.78 -19.62
N ASP A 55 -4.60 -9.58 -20.38
CA ASP A 55 -4.08 -10.29 -21.56
C ASP A 55 -3.94 -9.44 -22.85
N ALA A 56 -3.81 -8.10 -22.73
CA ALA A 56 -3.91 -7.19 -23.88
C ALA A 56 -2.65 -6.39 -24.23
N LEU A 57 -1.50 -6.62 -23.58
CA LEU A 57 -0.28 -5.81 -23.79
C LEU A 57 0.97 -6.60 -24.24
N LYS A 58 0.82 -7.88 -24.57
CA LYS A 58 1.94 -8.80 -24.85
C LYS A 58 2.62 -8.65 -26.23
N GLU A 59 2.23 -7.70 -27.08
CA GLU A 59 2.63 -7.76 -28.50
C GLU A 59 4.05 -7.23 -28.81
N HIS A 60 4.78 -6.64 -27.85
CA HIS A 60 6.06 -5.98 -28.13
C HIS A 60 7.27 -6.30 -27.22
N SER A 61 7.18 -7.32 -26.36
CA SER A 61 8.29 -7.71 -25.48
C SER A 61 8.91 -9.03 -25.93
N SER A 62 10.23 -9.10 -26.12
CA SER A 62 10.94 -10.39 -26.23
C SER A 62 10.58 -11.26 -25.02
N PRO A 63 10.39 -12.60 -25.17
CA PRO A 63 10.03 -13.49 -24.06
C PRO A 63 10.93 -13.37 -22.82
N GLU A 64 12.22 -13.10 -23.03
CA GLU A 64 13.19 -12.86 -21.96
C GLU A 64 12.91 -11.55 -21.21
N ARG A 65 12.47 -10.52 -21.94
CA ARG A 65 12.14 -9.19 -21.40
C ARG A 65 10.83 -9.19 -20.63
N SER A 66 9.86 -10.02 -21.04
CA SER A 66 8.62 -10.21 -20.28
C SER A 66 8.87 -10.94 -18.97
N VAL A 67 9.68 -12.02 -18.97
CA VAL A 67 9.98 -12.76 -17.73
C VAL A 67 10.73 -11.89 -16.71
N LEU A 68 11.71 -11.11 -17.17
CA LEU A 68 12.42 -10.15 -16.30
C LEU A 68 11.49 -9.06 -15.75
N SER A 69 10.52 -8.60 -16.55
CA SER A 69 9.50 -7.64 -16.11
C SER A 69 8.60 -8.23 -15.05
N ASP A 70 8.14 -9.47 -15.23
CA ASP A 70 7.28 -10.19 -14.30
C ASP A 70 8.00 -10.45 -12.96
N GLU A 71 9.29 -10.83 -13.02
CA GLU A 71 10.11 -11.03 -11.83
C GLU A 71 10.37 -9.73 -11.05
N LEU A 72 10.61 -8.63 -11.77
CA LEU A 72 10.77 -7.30 -11.19
C LEU A 72 9.48 -6.83 -10.53
N GLU A 73 8.33 -7.01 -11.19
CA GLU A 73 7.02 -6.68 -10.65
C GLU A 73 6.71 -7.50 -9.40
N ALA A 74 6.90 -8.82 -9.45
CA ALA A 74 6.72 -9.69 -8.29
C ALA A 74 7.63 -9.30 -7.12
N THR A 75 8.87 -8.87 -7.42
CA THR A 75 9.80 -8.42 -6.39
C THR A 75 9.40 -7.08 -5.78
N LEU A 76 8.92 -6.14 -6.59
CA LEU A 76 8.34 -4.87 -6.14
C LEU A 76 7.19 -5.11 -5.15
N PHE A 77 6.24 -5.97 -5.50
CA PHE A 77 5.11 -6.29 -4.63
C PHE A 77 5.56 -6.92 -3.31
N ARG A 78 6.47 -7.90 -3.36
CA ARG A 78 7.07 -8.50 -2.15
C ARG A 78 7.81 -7.47 -1.28
N ALA A 79 8.50 -6.51 -1.90
CA ALA A 79 9.18 -5.45 -1.18
C ALA A 79 8.19 -4.53 -0.47
N MET A 80 7.10 -4.15 -1.15
CA MET A 80 6.02 -3.35 -0.56
C MET A 80 5.33 -4.08 0.59
N GLU A 81 5.07 -5.38 0.47
CA GLU A 81 4.48 -6.19 1.54
C GLU A 81 5.35 -6.27 2.79
N LYS A 82 6.67 -6.19 2.66
CA LYS A 82 7.59 -6.20 3.82
C LYS A 82 7.69 -4.83 4.50
N LEU A 83 7.18 -3.77 3.90
CA LEU A 83 7.21 -2.44 4.52
C LEU A 83 6.30 -2.39 5.75
N PRO A 84 6.68 -1.64 6.81
CA PRO A 84 5.75 -1.26 7.85
C PRO A 84 4.51 -0.57 7.26
N ASP A 85 3.33 -0.83 7.83
CA ASP A 85 2.05 -0.34 7.29
C ASP A 85 2.03 1.16 7.01
N ASP A 86 2.65 1.96 7.88
CA ASP A 86 2.77 3.41 7.70
C ASP A 86 3.58 3.80 6.46
N LEU A 87 4.63 3.05 6.12
CA LEU A 87 5.45 3.30 4.94
C LEU A 87 4.73 2.83 3.68
N ARG A 88 4.17 1.61 3.71
CA ARG A 88 3.38 1.04 2.62
C ARG A 88 2.23 1.96 2.24
N MET A 89 1.51 2.44 3.26
CA MET A 89 0.40 3.39 3.09
C MET A 89 0.85 4.69 2.39
N ALA A 90 1.93 5.29 2.89
CA ALA A 90 2.40 6.58 2.36
C ALA A 90 2.87 6.45 0.90
N ILE A 91 3.55 5.36 0.54
CA ILE A 91 4.02 5.14 -0.84
C ILE A 91 2.88 4.76 -1.78
N THR A 92 1.92 3.93 -1.35
CA THR A 92 0.72 3.59 -2.13
C THR A 92 -0.10 4.83 -2.46
N LEU A 93 -0.41 5.66 -1.46
CA LEU A 93 -1.17 6.90 -1.67
C LEU A 93 -0.44 7.88 -2.59
N ARG A 94 0.90 7.82 -2.65
CA ARG A 94 1.70 8.70 -3.49
C ARG A 94 1.81 8.20 -4.93
N GLU A 95 2.26 6.97 -5.12
CA GLU A 95 2.65 6.45 -6.44
C GLU A 95 1.49 5.81 -7.19
N ILE A 96 0.54 5.20 -6.48
CA ILE A 96 -0.61 4.50 -7.08
C ILE A 96 -1.79 5.46 -7.18
N GLU A 97 -2.11 6.16 -6.10
CA GLU A 97 -3.27 7.06 -6.03
C GLU A 97 -2.96 8.51 -6.47
N GLY A 98 -1.68 8.85 -6.64
CA GLY A 98 -1.25 10.16 -7.16
C GLY A 98 -1.46 11.35 -6.23
N LEU A 99 -1.71 11.14 -4.93
CA LEU A 99 -2.04 12.21 -4.00
C LEU A 99 -0.85 13.14 -3.71
N SER A 100 -1.15 14.42 -3.43
CA SER A 100 -0.19 15.39 -2.90
C SER A 100 0.25 15.03 -1.47
N TYR A 101 1.38 15.57 -1.02
CA TYR A 101 1.87 15.28 0.33
C TYR A 101 0.93 15.85 1.40
N GLU A 102 0.27 16.95 1.10
CA GLU A 102 -0.74 17.61 1.93
C GLU A 102 -2.00 16.74 2.07
N GLU A 103 -2.49 16.15 0.98
CA GLU A 103 -3.63 15.22 1.02
C GLU A 103 -3.29 13.95 1.80
N ILE A 104 -2.10 13.40 1.60
CA ILE A 104 -1.64 12.22 2.34
C ILE A 104 -1.52 12.54 3.84
N ALA A 105 -1.02 13.72 4.19
CA ALA A 105 -0.94 14.17 5.58
C ALA A 105 -2.34 14.23 6.24
N ASN A 106 -3.33 14.74 5.50
CA ASN A 106 -4.73 14.78 5.94
C ASN A 106 -5.37 13.38 6.07
N VAL A 107 -5.02 12.45 5.18
CA VAL A 107 -5.50 11.06 5.21
C VAL A 107 -4.89 10.31 6.39
N MET A 108 -3.58 10.41 6.57
CA MET A 108 -2.82 9.69 7.58
C MET A 108 -2.83 10.35 8.96
N ALA A 109 -3.46 11.54 9.08
CA ALA A 109 -3.48 12.35 10.29
C ALA A 109 -2.08 12.58 10.89
N CYS A 110 -1.12 12.99 10.06
CA CYS A 110 0.25 13.28 10.47
C CYS A 110 0.82 14.52 9.75
N PRO A 111 1.91 15.12 10.25
CA PRO A 111 2.55 16.25 9.57
C PRO A 111 3.08 15.89 8.18
N VAL A 112 3.05 16.86 7.25
CA VAL A 112 3.60 16.71 5.88
C VAL A 112 5.07 16.27 5.90
N GLY A 113 5.87 16.75 6.86
CA GLY A 113 7.26 16.31 7.03
C GLY A 113 7.38 14.81 7.34
N THR A 114 6.44 14.25 8.11
CA THR A 114 6.38 12.81 8.39
C THR A 114 6.01 12.03 7.12
N VAL A 115 5.08 12.53 6.31
CA VAL A 115 4.76 11.92 5.01
C VAL A 115 6.00 11.86 4.12
N ARG A 116 6.71 12.98 3.96
CA ARG A 116 7.95 13.03 3.16
C ARG A 116 8.97 12.02 3.65
N SER A 117 9.20 11.94 4.96
CA SER A 117 10.14 10.97 5.54
C SER A 117 9.70 9.52 5.34
N ARG A 118 8.40 9.22 5.47
CA ARG A 118 7.86 7.87 5.24
C ARG A 118 8.01 7.44 3.78
N ILE A 119 7.68 8.31 2.82
CA ILE A 119 7.84 8.04 1.39
C ILE A 119 9.32 7.80 1.06
N PHE A 120 10.21 8.64 1.57
CA PHE A 120 11.65 8.47 1.36
C PHE A 120 12.16 7.11 1.87
N ARG A 121 11.81 6.74 3.11
CA ARG A 121 12.21 5.45 3.69
C ARG A 121 11.59 4.25 2.97
N ALA A 122 10.37 4.39 2.48
CA ALA A 122 9.73 3.36 1.67
C ALA A 122 10.51 3.11 0.37
N ARG A 123 10.90 4.18 -0.34
CA ARG A 123 11.73 4.10 -1.55
C ARG A 123 13.09 3.49 -1.26
N GLU A 124 13.80 3.93 -0.23
CA GLU A 124 15.10 3.33 0.15
C GLU A 124 14.99 1.83 0.45
N ALA A 125 13.92 1.40 1.10
CA ALA A 125 13.69 0.00 1.41
C ALA A 125 13.38 -0.83 0.15
N ILE A 126 12.60 -0.27 -0.78
CA ILE A 126 12.28 -0.90 -2.06
C ILE A 126 13.54 -0.97 -2.95
N ASP A 127 14.29 0.12 -3.07
CA ASP A 127 15.51 0.21 -3.89
C ASP A 127 16.53 -0.85 -3.50
N LYS A 128 16.73 -1.09 -2.19
CA LYS A 128 17.63 -2.13 -1.69
C LYS A 128 17.28 -3.53 -2.15
N VAL A 129 15.99 -3.81 -2.40
CA VAL A 129 15.52 -5.11 -2.86
C VAL A 129 15.64 -5.24 -4.38
N ILE A 130 15.48 -4.13 -5.11
CA ILE A 130 15.43 -4.12 -6.58
C ILE A 130 16.80 -3.96 -7.22
N GLN A 131 17.72 -3.21 -6.60
CA GLN A 131 19.07 -2.95 -7.14
C GLN A 131 19.76 -4.22 -7.69
N PRO A 132 19.77 -5.38 -6.99
CA PRO A 132 20.40 -6.59 -7.51
C PRO A 132 19.80 -7.12 -8.82
N LEU A 133 18.51 -6.88 -9.07
CA LEU A 133 17.81 -7.32 -10.29
C LEU A 133 18.07 -6.40 -11.49
N LEU A 134 18.49 -5.16 -11.25
CA LEU A 134 18.79 -4.19 -12.30
C LEU A 134 20.25 -4.26 -12.77
N GLU A 135 21.13 -4.83 -11.97
CA GLU A 135 22.56 -5.04 -12.29
C GLU A 135 22.83 -6.37 -13.03
N THR A 136 21.79 -7.17 -13.28
CA THR A 136 21.86 -8.47 -14.00
C THR A 136 21.52 -8.28 -15.48
#